data_AF-A0A7S3CBB6-F1
#
_entry.id   AF-A0A7S3CBB6-F1
#
_cell.length_a   1.000
_cell.length_b   1.000
_cell.length_c   1.000
_cell.angle_alpha   90.00
_cell.angle_beta   90.00
_cell.angle_gamma   90.00
#
_symmetry.space_group_name_H-M   'P 1'
#
loop_
_entity.id
_entity.type
_entity.pdbx_description
1 polymer ?
#
loop_
_entity_poly.entity_id
_entity_poly.type
_entity_poly.pdbx_seq_one_letter_code
_entity_poly.pdbx_strand_id
1 'polypeptide(L)'
;MSYFLATRALRAGSLLARARSFTANPSESIASEEIRSNAATTDPLAAAPGETFRACDLEVQRSNHGLSLPEDLTKLSFGHDFAPHQLSVQWSSDRGWGRPVVKAIEDITLHPSAPVFHYGLGCFEGMKAYASECKEGDVLMFRPEMNMERLRFSMGRLNLPSFDTSELLGCLKRLLKEDNDFVPRAPGYSLYLRPFAIGTNAFLGVAPATECEIRVITCPVGPYYPTGLVPIDLLLDEDHVRAFPGGTGQYKVGGNYAPTLEHLHRAKDFGCKQVLYTIPGADAVLGGARGGSRYISECGAMNMFFLLENGKTGVRELVTPPLDGTILGGGTRDSILQ
;
A
#
# COMPACT_ATOMS: atom_id res chain seq x y z
N MET A 1 -5.38 1.58 60.19
CA MET A 1 -5.37 2.48 61.37
C MET A 1 -3.95 3.03 61.48
N SER A 2 -3.58 4.27 61.13
CA SER A 2 -4.28 5.44 60.64
C SER A 2 -3.27 6.36 59.92
N TYR A 3 -3.66 6.81 58.72
CA TYR A 3 -3.59 8.19 58.21
C TYR A 3 -2.57 9.20 58.76
N PHE A 4 -1.86 9.86 57.83
CA PHE A 4 -1.56 11.30 57.94
C PHE A 4 -1.81 11.99 56.60
N LEU A 5 -2.71 12.98 56.63
CA LEU A 5 -3.04 13.91 55.54
C LEU A 5 -1.94 14.98 55.42
N ALA A 6 -1.69 15.43 54.19
CA ALA A 6 -1.17 16.77 53.94
C ALA A 6 -1.96 17.41 52.79
N THR A 7 -2.86 18.32 53.18
CA THR A 7 -3.62 19.22 52.34
C THR A 7 -2.73 20.36 51.82
N ARG A 8 -2.76 20.63 50.51
CA ARG A 8 -2.45 21.96 49.99
C ARG A 8 -3.35 22.28 48.80
N ALA A 9 -4.31 23.16 49.05
CA ALA A 9 -5.11 23.81 48.04
C ALA A 9 -4.33 25.01 47.47
N LEU A 10 -4.41 25.23 46.15
CA LEU A 10 -4.42 26.56 45.53
C LEU A 10 -4.88 26.47 44.06
N ARG A 11 -6.15 26.89 43.86
CA ARG A 11 -6.73 27.63 42.73
C ARG A 11 -6.51 27.10 41.30
N ALA A 12 -7.53 26.37 40.82
CA ALA A 12 -7.79 26.20 39.39
C ALA A 12 -8.63 27.38 38.85
N GLY A 13 -8.10 28.07 37.85
CA GLY A 13 -8.85 28.98 36.97
C GLY A 13 -9.62 28.18 35.94
N SER A 14 -10.84 28.64 35.67
CA SER A 14 -11.85 28.04 34.79
C SER A 14 -11.43 27.96 33.31
N LEU A 15 -11.50 26.76 32.73
CA LEU A 15 -11.71 26.53 31.30
C LEU A 15 -12.75 25.42 31.15
N LEU A 16 -14.01 25.83 30.96
CA LEU A 16 -15.15 24.96 30.70
C LEU A 16 -15.04 24.36 29.30
N ALA A 17 -14.49 23.15 29.18
CA ALA A 17 -14.70 22.30 28.02
C ALA A 17 -16.02 21.53 28.20
N ARG A 18 -16.98 21.75 27.30
CA ARG A 18 -18.26 21.04 27.24
C ARG A 18 -18.02 19.55 26.95
N ALA A 19 -18.11 18.71 27.98
CA ALA A 19 -18.29 17.27 27.81
C ALA A 19 -19.78 16.98 27.55
N ARG A 20 -20.11 16.34 26.42
CA ARG A 20 -21.43 15.75 26.18
C ARG A 20 -21.41 14.31 26.68
N SER A 21 -22.22 14.00 27.69
CA SER A 21 -22.50 12.62 28.10
C SER A 21 -23.47 11.98 27.13
N PHE A 22 -23.14 10.79 26.60
CA PHE A 22 -24.11 9.92 25.96
C PHE A 22 -24.64 8.92 27.00
N THR A 23 -25.89 9.10 27.42
CA THR A 23 -26.65 8.07 28.13
C THR A 23 -27.48 7.32 27.08
N ALA A 24 -27.19 6.02 26.91
CA ALA A 24 -28.00 5.13 26.10
C ALA A 24 -29.28 4.78 26.87
N ASN A 25 -30.46 5.00 26.26
CA ASN A 25 -31.71 4.37 26.69
C ASN A 25 -32.15 3.38 25.60
N PRO A 26 -32.59 2.16 25.97
CA PRO A 26 -32.97 1.12 25.03
C PRO A 26 -34.50 1.06 24.87
N SER A 27 -35.02 1.62 23.78
CA SER A 27 -36.30 1.21 23.18
C SER A 27 -36.63 2.13 22.01
N GLU A 28 -36.51 1.62 20.79
CA GLU A 28 -37.49 1.87 19.71
C GLU A 28 -37.07 1.07 18.48
N SER A 29 -37.86 0.02 18.20
CA SER A 29 -37.85 -0.70 16.93
C SER A 29 -38.78 0.02 15.97
N ILE A 30 -38.29 0.52 14.83
CA ILE A 30 -39.13 0.76 13.65
C ILE A 30 -38.36 0.36 12.38
N ALA A 31 -38.88 -0.72 11.80
CA ALA A 31 -39.04 -1.04 10.39
C ALA A 31 -37.98 -0.59 9.35
N SER A 32 -37.42 -1.62 8.73
CA SER A 32 -36.99 -1.69 7.34
C SER A 32 -37.91 -0.96 6.35
N GLU A 33 -37.42 0.11 5.69
CA GLU A 33 -37.71 0.42 4.27
C GLU A 33 -37.00 1.68 3.70
N GLU A 34 -36.27 2.49 4.48
CA GLU A 34 -35.67 3.76 3.98
C GLU A 34 -34.14 3.75 3.70
N ILE A 35 -33.58 2.72 3.04
CA ILE A 35 -32.15 2.75 2.62
C ILE A 35 -31.95 2.72 1.09
N ARG A 36 -33.02 2.72 0.29
CA ARG A 36 -32.89 2.76 -1.18
C ARG A 36 -33.47 4.04 -1.80
N SER A 37 -32.79 5.18 -1.61
CA SER A 37 -32.63 6.17 -2.67
C SER A 37 -31.77 7.36 -2.23
N ASN A 38 -30.88 7.78 -3.13
CA ASN A 38 -30.27 9.10 -3.23
C ASN A 38 -29.18 9.49 -2.22
N ALA A 39 -27.97 9.03 -2.50
CA ALA A 39 -26.80 9.90 -2.58
C ALA A 39 -25.79 9.28 -3.55
N ALA A 40 -25.77 9.73 -4.80
CA ALA A 40 -24.58 9.60 -5.64
C ALA A 40 -23.51 10.47 -4.97
N THR A 41 -22.73 9.86 -4.08
CA THR A 41 -21.53 10.45 -3.50
C THR A 41 -20.52 10.50 -4.62
N THR A 42 -20.31 11.69 -5.19
CA THR A 42 -19.20 11.92 -6.12
C THR A 42 -17.91 11.71 -5.35
N ASP A 43 -17.19 10.63 -5.66
CA ASP A 43 -15.86 10.37 -5.11
C ASP A 43 -14.96 11.58 -5.45
N PRO A 44 -14.45 12.34 -4.45
CA PRO A 44 -13.65 13.54 -4.70
C PRO A 44 -12.29 13.22 -5.34
N LEU A 45 -11.89 11.95 -5.38
CA LEU A 45 -10.70 11.46 -6.06
C LEU A 45 -11.02 10.81 -7.41
N ALA A 46 -12.29 10.73 -7.85
CA ALA A 46 -12.59 10.21 -9.18
C ALA A 46 -12.11 11.20 -10.24
N ALA A 47 -11.48 10.68 -11.31
CA ALA A 47 -11.16 11.50 -12.47
C ALA A 47 -12.46 12.02 -13.09
N ALA A 48 -12.50 13.29 -13.50
CA ALA A 48 -13.68 13.78 -14.20
C ALA A 48 -13.77 13.12 -15.60
N PRO A 49 -14.98 12.98 -16.18
CA PRO A 49 -15.14 12.44 -17.52
C PRO A 49 -14.30 13.23 -18.55
N GLY A 50 -13.36 12.57 -19.22
CA GLY A 50 -12.41 13.20 -20.17
C GLY A 50 -11.01 13.49 -19.59
N GLU A 51 -10.81 13.30 -18.28
CA GLU A 51 -9.53 13.51 -17.59
C GLU A 51 -8.73 12.21 -17.39
N THR A 52 -8.95 11.19 -18.21
CA THR A 52 -8.24 9.90 -18.10
C THR A 52 -7.83 9.36 -19.47
N PHE A 53 -6.72 8.60 -19.48
CA PHE A 53 -6.33 7.81 -20.66
C PHE A 53 -7.27 6.63 -20.85
N ARG A 54 -7.34 6.10 -22.08
CA ARG A 54 -8.19 4.94 -22.39
C ARG A 54 -7.34 3.74 -22.81
N ALA A 55 -7.69 2.56 -22.32
CA ALA A 55 -7.07 1.30 -22.70
C ALA A 55 -7.30 0.97 -24.19
N CYS A 56 -8.39 1.44 -24.79
CA CYS A 56 -8.64 1.28 -26.22
C CYS A 56 -7.69 2.09 -27.10
N ASP A 57 -7.10 3.16 -26.55
CA ASP A 57 -6.10 4.00 -27.22
C ASP A 57 -4.67 3.50 -27.04
N LEU A 58 -4.49 2.34 -26.40
CA LEU A 58 -3.17 1.79 -26.07
C LEU A 58 -2.40 1.39 -27.32
N GLU A 59 -1.19 1.93 -27.43
CA GLU A 59 -0.24 1.59 -28.49
C GLU A 59 0.73 0.51 -28.02
N VAL A 60 0.96 -0.50 -28.85
CA VAL A 60 1.92 -1.57 -28.57
C VAL A 60 3.12 -1.43 -29.50
N GLN A 61 4.29 -1.19 -28.91
CA GLN A 61 5.59 -1.13 -29.55
C GLN A 61 6.37 -2.36 -29.08
N ARG A 62 6.27 -3.46 -29.85
CA ARG A 62 6.87 -4.74 -29.44
C ARG A 62 8.38 -4.63 -29.30
N SER A 63 8.87 -5.24 -28.23
CA SER A 63 10.28 -5.42 -27.96
C SER A 63 10.90 -6.36 -28.99
N ASN A 64 12.06 -5.98 -29.53
CA ASN A 64 12.91 -6.86 -30.31
C ASN A 64 13.97 -7.55 -29.45
N HIS A 65 13.94 -7.35 -28.13
CA HIS A 65 14.87 -8.00 -27.22
C HIS A 65 14.48 -9.47 -27.09
N GLY A 66 15.37 -10.37 -27.53
CA GLY A 66 15.21 -11.83 -27.42
C GLY A 66 15.36 -12.35 -25.99
N LEU A 67 14.77 -11.64 -25.01
CA LEU A 67 14.72 -12.07 -23.62
C LEU A 67 13.77 -13.26 -23.52
N SER A 68 14.16 -14.24 -22.72
CA SER A 68 13.32 -15.38 -22.36
C SER A 68 13.34 -15.57 -20.85
N LEU A 69 12.28 -16.19 -20.32
CA LEU A 69 12.29 -16.66 -18.95
C LEU A 69 13.48 -17.64 -18.75
N PRO A 70 14.21 -17.61 -17.63
CA PRO A 70 15.27 -18.57 -17.37
C PRO A 70 14.74 -20.01 -17.40
N GLU A 71 15.48 -20.93 -18.02
CA GLU A 71 15.10 -22.36 -18.03
C GLU A 71 15.01 -22.94 -16.62
N ASP A 72 15.96 -22.55 -15.75
CA ASP A 72 15.97 -22.91 -14.34
C ASP A 72 15.30 -21.82 -13.50
N LEU A 73 14.01 -22.00 -13.23
CA LEU A 73 13.20 -21.06 -12.46
C LEU A 73 13.69 -20.89 -11.01
N THR A 74 14.48 -21.82 -10.47
CA THR A 74 14.99 -21.71 -9.08
C THR A 74 15.98 -20.57 -8.91
N LYS A 75 16.51 -20.03 -10.02
CA LYS A 75 17.40 -18.86 -10.05
C LYS A 75 16.67 -17.53 -9.97
N LEU A 76 15.33 -17.52 -10.11
CA LEU A 76 14.54 -16.29 -10.05
C LEU A 76 14.68 -15.64 -8.67
N SER A 77 15.08 -14.37 -8.67
CA SER A 77 15.16 -13.54 -7.47
C SER A 77 14.16 -12.38 -7.55
N PHE A 78 13.50 -12.09 -6.43
CA PHE A 78 12.48 -11.04 -6.39
C PHE A 78 13.06 -9.68 -6.78
N GLY A 79 12.53 -9.10 -7.85
CA GLY A 79 12.88 -7.75 -8.33
C GLY A 79 14.19 -7.65 -9.10
N HIS A 80 14.72 -8.77 -9.61
CA HIS A 80 15.99 -8.80 -10.36
C HIS A 80 15.78 -8.98 -11.86
N ASP A 81 14.98 -9.98 -12.26
CA ASP A 81 14.71 -10.27 -13.67
C ASP A 81 13.42 -9.55 -14.10
N PHE A 82 13.39 -8.98 -15.30
CA PHE A 82 12.25 -8.22 -15.80
C PHE A 82 11.75 -8.75 -17.13
N ALA A 83 10.44 -8.67 -17.35
CA ALA A 83 9.83 -8.98 -18.64
C ALA A 83 10.22 -7.94 -19.71
N PRO A 84 10.12 -8.27 -21.01
CA PRO A 84 10.66 -7.44 -22.08
C PRO A 84 9.90 -6.14 -22.30
N HIS A 85 8.66 -6.01 -21.81
CA HIS A 85 7.86 -4.80 -21.95
C HIS A 85 7.57 -4.09 -20.62
N GLN A 86 7.29 -2.80 -20.73
CA GLN A 86 6.70 -1.97 -19.69
C GLN A 86 5.49 -1.21 -20.25
N LEU A 87 4.54 -0.87 -19.39
CA LEU A 87 3.50 0.11 -19.69
C LEU A 87 3.99 1.50 -19.25
N SER A 88 3.72 2.54 -20.04
CA SER A 88 3.92 3.93 -19.66
C SER A 88 2.73 4.80 -20.05
N VAL A 89 2.35 5.73 -19.17
CA VAL A 89 1.35 6.77 -19.44
C VAL A 89 1.82 8.09 -18.85
N GLN A 90 2.02 9.08 -19.71
CA GLN A 90 2.47 10.41 -19.31
C GLN A 90 1.30 11.34 -19.05
N TRP A 91 1.48 12.33 -18.19
CA TRP A 91 0.52 13.39 -17.93
C TRP A 91 1.23 14.73 -17.81
N SER A 92 0.56 15.79 -18.25
CA SER A 92 0.94 17.17 -17.92
C SER A 92 -0.28 18.01 -17.57
N SER A 93 -0.08 19.07 -16.77
CA SER A 93 -1.14 20.04 -16.44
C SER A 93 -1.78 20.66 -17.68
N ASP A 94 -1.00 20.83 -18.74
CA ASP A 94 -1.42 21.53 -19.96
C ASP A 94 -2.20 20.64 -20.92
N ARG A 95 -1.99 19.31 -20.88
CA ARG A 95 -2.55 18.37 -21.87
C ARG A 95 -3.37 17.24 -21.26
N GLY A 96 -3.35 17.08 -19.95
CA GLY A 96 -3.91 15.91 -19.29
C GLY A 96 -3.10 14.65 -19.57
N TRP A 97 -3.77 13.49 -19.48
CA TRP A 97 -3.14 12.20 -19.77
C TRP A 97 -2.91 12.02 -21.27
N GLY A 98 -1.71 11.57 -21.63
CA GLY A 98 -1.38 11.09 -22.96
C GLY A 98 -1.89 9.67 -23.22
N ARG A 99 -1.56 9.16 -24.40
CA ARG A 99 -1.87 7.77 -24.77
C ARG A 99 -1.05 6.78 -23.94
N PRO A 100 -1.65 5.67 -23.48
CA PRO A 100 -0.90 4.60 -22.85
C PRO A 100 -0.08 3.84 -23.90
N VAL A 101 1.16 3.50 -23.56
CA VAL A 101 2.07 2.79 -24.47
C VAL A 101 2.66 1.57 -23.77
N VAL A 102 2.50 0.40 -24.36
CA VAL A 102 3.30 -0.79 -24.04
C VAL A 102 4.52 -0.78 -24.96
N LYS A 103 5.71 -0.72 -24.38
CA LYS A 103 6.98 -0.65 -25.13
C LYS A 103 8.06 -1.49 -24.45
N ALA A 104 9.19 -1.67 -25.11
CA ALA A 104 10.36 -2.30 -24.49
C ALA A 104 10.71 -1.65 -23.14
N ILE A 105 11.15 -2.47 -22.18
CA ILE A 105 11.69 -1.96 -20.92
C ILE A 105 12.93 -1.10 -21.19
N GLU A 106 12.97 0.10 -20.60
CA GLU A 106 14.05 1.07 -20.79
C GLU A 106 14.21 1.94 -19.54
N ASP A 107 15.40 2.52 -19.41
CA ASP A 107 15.71 3.45 -18.33
C ASP A 107 14.82 4.71 -18.39
N ILE A 108 14.57 5.30 -17.22
CA ILE A 108 13.83 6.55 -17.12
C ILE A 108 14.81 7.72 -17.27
N THR A 109 14.67 8.52 -18.33
CA THR A 109 15.41 9.78 -18.47
C THR A 109 14.59 10.91 -17.82
N LEU A 110 15.09 11.46 -16.72
CA LEU A 110 14.46 12.58 -16.00
C LEU A 110 15.43 13.74 -15.82
N HIS A 111 14.89 14.95 -15.76
CA HIS A 111 15.67 16.11 -15.37
C HIS A 111 16.13 15.96 -13.91
N PRO A 112 17.37 16.35 -13.54
CA PRO A 112 17.87 16.19 -12.17
C PRO A 112 17.05 16.91 -11.09
N SER A 113 16.28 17.93 -11.47
CA SER A 113 15.36 18.63 -10.55
C SER A 113 13.97 18.00 -10.43
N ALA A 114 13.73 16.82 -10.99
CA ALA A 114 12.42 16.17 -10.88
C ALA A 114 12.06 15.90 -9.40
N PRO A 115 10.85 16.23 -8.95
CA PRO A 115 10.47 16.18 -7.53
C PRO A 115 10.50 14.76 -6.94
N VAL A 116 10.43 13.72 -7.77
CA VAL A 116 10.64 12.33 -7.33
C VAL A 116 12.00 12.14 -6.64
N PHE A 117 13.06 12.81 -7.10
CA PHE A 117 14.41 12.68 -6.53
C PHE A 117 14.60 13.47 -5.23
N HIS A 118 13.87 14.56 -5.05
CA HIS A 118 14.09 15.51 -3.94
C HIS A 118 13.06 15.38 -2.82
N TYR A 119 11.80 15.12 -3.17
CA TYR A 119 10.68 15.17 -2.23
C TYR A 119 9.95 13.82 -2.11
N GLY A 120 10.48 12.77 -2.74
CA GLY A 120 9.87 11.44 -2.72
C GLY A 120 8.47 11.44 -3.32
N LEU A 121 8.22 12.30 -4.32
CA LEU A 121 6.93 12.44 -4.99
C LEU A 121 6.65 11.23 -5.91
N GLY A 122 6.45 10.08 -5.28
CA GLY A 122 6.17 8.82 -5.94
C GLY A 122 5.49 7.79 -5.04
N CYS A 123 4.63 7.00 -5.66
CA CYS A 123 3.91 5.89 -5.02
C CYS A 123 3.92 4.67 -5.93
N PHE A 124 3.60 3.51 -5.37
CA PHE A 124 3.64 2.26 -6.13
C PHE A 124 2.60 1.27 -5.65
N GLU A 125 2.42 0.23 -6.46
CA GLU A 125 1.60 -0.92 -6.15
C GLU A 125 2.36 -2.24 -6.29
N GLY A 126 1.72 -3.30 -5.80
CA GLY A 126 2.26 -4.64 -5.83
C GLY A 126 1.14 -5.66 -5.93
N MET A 127 1.12 -6.38 -7.06
CA MET A 127 0.21 -7.51 -7.25
C MET A 127 0.90 -8.61 -8.04
N LYS A 128 0.23 -9.75 -8.16
CA LYS A 128 0.74 -10.91 -8.86
C LYS A 128 -0.25 -11.37 -9.91
N ALA A 129 0.30 -11.79 -11.04
CA ALA A 129 -0.38 -12.57 -12.05
C ALA A 129 0.11 -14.03 -11.99
N TYR A 130 -0.80 -14.96 -12.17
CA TYR A 130 -0.58 -16.39 -12.05
C TYR A 130 -1.02 -17.09 -13.32
N ALA A 131 -0.32 -18.15 -13.68
CA ALA A 131 -0.82 -19.07 -14.67
C ALA A 131 -2.14 -19.70 -14.19
N SER A 132 -3.15 -19.76 -15.06
CA SER A 132 -4.37 -20.51 -14.77
C SER A 132 -4.09 -22.01 -14.81
N GLU A 133 -4.49 -22.71 -13.75
CA GLU A 133 -4.51 -24.19 -13.75
C GLU A 133 -5.72 -24.74 -14.52
N CYS A 134 -6.78 -23.94 -14.68
CA CYS A 134 -8.04 -24.37 -15.30
C CYS A 134 -8.01 -24.30 -16.84
N LYS A 135 -7.17 -23.43 -17.42
CA LYS A 135 -7.09 -23.22 -18.87
C LYS A 135 -5.68 -22.79 -19.25
N GLU A 136 -5.04 -23.60 -20.08
CA GLU A 136 -3.70 -23.35 -20.58
C GLU A 136 -3.62 -22.00 -21.31
N GLY A 137 -2.52 -21.27 -21.11
CA GLY A 137 -2.30 -19.93 -21.66
C GLY A 137 -3.00 -18.78 -20.91
N ASP A 138 -4.07 -19.06 -20.16
CA ASP A 138 -4.76 -18.03 -19.38
C ASP A 138 -3.89 -17.56 -18.19
N VAL A 139 -4.05 -16.28 -17.86
CA VAL A 139 -3.35 -15.60 -16.77
C VAL A 139 -4.38 -14.92 -15.89
N LEU A 140 -4.28 -15.14 -14.58
CA LEU A 140 -5.20 -14.66 -13.57
C LEU A 140 -4.50 -13.62 -12.68
N MET A 141 -5.22 -12.56 -12.31
CA MET A 141 -4.77 -11.60 -11.31
C MET A 141 -5.63 -11.76 -10.06
N PHE A 142 -5.02 -11.60 -8.88
CA PHE A 142 -5.73 -11.70 -7.61
C PHE A 142 -6.25 -10.33 -7.15
N ARG A 143 -7.57 -10.12 -7.22
CA ARG A 143 -8.29 -8.89 -6.80
C ARG A 143 -7.64 -7.58 -7.28
N PRO A 144 -7.23 -7.46 -8.56
CA PRO A 144 -6.43 -6.34 -9.04
C PRO A 144 -7.14 -4.98 -8.90
N GLU A 145 -8.47 -4.96 -8.88
CA GLU A 145 -9.28 -3.76 -8.68
C GLU A 145 -8.91 -3.06 -7.37
N MET A 146 -8.67 -3.81 -6.29
CA MET A 146 -8.24 -3.24 -5.00
C MET A 146 -6.89 -2.54 -5.10
N ASN A 147 -5.97 -3.08 -5.90
CA ASN A 147 -4.67 -2.45 -6.11
C ASN A 147 -4.81 -1.17 -6.92
N MET A 148 -5.65 -1.15 -7.96
CA MET A 148 -5.89 0.07 -8.76
C MET A 148 -6.47 1.18 -7.89
N GLU A 149 -7.45 0.85 -7.05
CA GLU A 149 -8.03 1.81 -6.10
C GLU A 149 -7.00 2.33 -5.10
N ARG A 150 -6.15 1.45 -4.54
CA ARG A 150 -5.12 1.88 -3.60
C ARG A 150 -4.01 2.70 -4.27
N LEU A 151 -3.68 2.45 -5.53
CA LEU A 151 -2.78 3.29 -6.31
C LEU A 151 -3.36 4.69 -6.49
N ARG A 152 -4.62 4.78 -6.96
CA ARG A 152 -5.33 6.05 -7.14
C ARG A 152 -5.43 6.83 -5.82
N PHE A 153 -5.76 6.13 -4.72
CA PHE A 153 -5.79 6.71 -3.38
C PHE A 153 -4.43 7.24 -2.93
N SER A 154 -3.34 6.52 -3.22
CA SER A 154 -1.97 6.94 -2.91
C SER A 154 -1.52 8.14 -3.75
N MET A 155 -1.89 8.17 -5.03
CA MET A 155 -1.65 9.31 -5.93
C MET A 155 -2.37 10.57 -5.43
N GLY A 156 -3.63 10.45 -4.99
CA GLY A 156 -4.37 11.56 -4.40
C GLY A 156 -3.68 12.18 -3.18
N ARG A 157 -3.08 11.36 -2.30
CA ARG A 157 -2.31 11.86 -1.15
C ARG A 157 -1.06 12.66 -1.56
N LEU A 158 -0.47 12.33 -2.70
CA LEU A 158 0.68 13.03 -3.27
C LEU A 158 0.27 14.20 -4.17
N ASN A 159 -1.03 14.49 -4.29
CA ASN A 159 -1.56 15.50 -5.20
C ASN A 159 -1.12 15.27 -6.66
N LEU A 160 -1.02 14.00 -7.05
CA LEU A 160 -0.85 13.56 -8.44
C LEU A 160 -2.23 13.44 -9.11
N PRO A 161 -2.33 13.61 -10.44
CA PRO A 161 -3.59 13.50 -11.17
C PRO A 161 -4.24 12.14 -10.98
N SER A 162 -5.57 12.12 -10.85
CA SER A 162 -6.33 10.88 -10.78
C SER A 162 -6.46 10.22 -12.16
N PHE A 163 -6.95 8.98 -12.19
CA PHE A 163 -7.21 8.20 -13.39
C PHE A 163 -8.37 7.22 -13.15
N ASP A 164 -8.95 6.68 -14.23
CA ASP A 164 -9.95 5.61 -14.15
C ASP A 164 -9.25 4.26 -13.92
N THR A 165 -9.60 3.62 -12.80
CA THR A 165 -8.99 2.36 -12.36
C THR A 165 -9.24 1.21 -13.32
N SER A 166 -10.38 1.23 -14.02
CA SER A 166 -10.75 0.22 -15.01
C SER A 166 -9.92 0.34 -16.29
N GLU A 167 -9.55 1.57 -16.68
CA GLU A 167 -8.72 1.83 -17.85
C GLU A 167 -7.27 1.41 -17.60
N LEU A 168 -6.69 1.71 -16.44
CA LEU A 168 -5.36 1.19 -16.08
C LEU A 168 -5.36 -0.35 -16.01
N LEU A 169 -6.41 -0.95 -15.46
CA LEU A 169 -6.56 -2.40 -15.44
C LEU A 169 -6.68 -2.99 -16.86
N GLY A 170 -7.35 -2.30 -17.78
CA GLY A 170 -7.38 -2.65 -19.20
C GLY A 170 -5.99 -2.63 -19.83
N CYS A 171 -5.19 -1.60 -19.55
CA CYS A 171 -3.81 -1.50 -20.00
C CYS A 171 -2.93 -2.63 -19.43
N LEU A 172 -3.08 -2.96 -18.14
CA LEU A 172 -2.38 -4.08 -17.49
C LEU A 172 -2.70 -5.42 -18.16
N LYS A 173 -3.97 -5.66 -18.48
CA LYS A 173 -4.38 -6.86 -19.23
C LYS A 173 -3.71 -6.93 -20.59
N ARG A 174 -3.47 -5.79 -21.26
CA ARG A 174 -2.77 -5.77 -22.54
C ARG A 174 -1.27 -6.03 -22.37
N LEU A 175 -0.62 -5.44 -21.37
CA LEU A 175 0.78 -5.72 -21.03
C LEU A 175 1.01 -7.23 -20.78
N LEU A 176 0.17 -7.85 -19.93
CA LEU A 176 0.26 -9.28 -19.63
C LEU A 176 0.02 -10.21 -20.84
N LYS A 177 -0.67 -9.73 -21.88
CA LYS A 177 -0.83 -10.48 -23.13
C LYS A 177 0.45 -10.45 -23.96
N GLU A 178 1.15 -9.31 -24.01
CA GLU A 178 2.42 -9.23 -24.73
C GLU A 178 3.54 -9.96 -23.96
N ASP A 179 3.50 -9.97 -22.62
CA ASP A 179 4.47 -10.67 -21.75
C ASP A 179 3.99 -12.07 -21.26
N ASN A 180 3.05 -12.72 -21.97
CA ASN A 180 2.44 -13.96 -21.51
C ASN A 180 3.47 -15.09 -21.28
N ASP A 181 4.50 -15.17 -22.12
CA ASP A 181 5.56 -16.16 -22.05
C ASP A 181 6.48 -15.97 -20.83
N PHE A 182 6.47 -14.78 -20.23
CA PHE A 182 7.21 -14.47 -19.01
C PHE A 182 6.47 -14.84 -17.72
N VAL A 183 5.21 -15.28 -17.81
CA VAL A 183 4.46 -15.77 -16.64
C VAL A 183 4.92 -17.20 -16.32
N PRO A 184 5.61 -17.44 -15.19
CA PRO A 184 6.05 -18.78 -14.85
C PRO A 184 4.84 -19.70 -14.63
N ARG A 185 4.93 -20.92 -15.14
CA ARG A 185 3.84 -21.90 -15.08
C ARG A 185 3.99 -22.93 -13.95
N ALA A 186 5.13 -22.92 -13.25
CA ALA A 186 5.38 -23.84 -12.14
C ALA A 186 4.59 -23.44 -10.87
N PRO A 187 4.10 -24.41 -10.08
CA PRO A 187 3.39 -24.12 -8.82
C PRO A 187 4.22 -23.26 -7.86
N GLY A 188 3.56 -22.28 -7.24
CA GLY A 188 4.21 -21.35 -6.30
C GLY A 188 4.98 -20.19 -6.95
N TYR A 189 5.09 -20.17 -8.29
CA TYR A 189 5.66 -19.05 -9.04
C TYR A 189 4.58 -18.10 -9.54
N SER A 190 4.98 -16.88 -9.87
CA SER A 190 4.08 -15.83 -10.36
C SER A 190 4.84 -14.78 -11.15
N LEU A 191 4.13 -13.96 -11.91
CA LEU A 191 4.66 -12.71 -12.43
C LEU A 191 4.23 -11.58 -11.50
N TYR A 192 5.19 -10.90 -10.87
CA TYR A 192 4.92 -9.75 -10.03
C TYR A 192 4.77 -8.49 -10.89
N LEU A 193 3.68 -7.75 -10.69
CA LEU A 193 3.40 -6.49 -11.38
C LEU A 193 3.69 -5.33 -10.42
N ARG A 194 4.46 -4.35 -10.90
CA ARG A 194 4.85 -3.14 -10.19
C ARG A 194 4.34 -1.91 -10.92
N PRO A 195 3.06 -1.51 -10.75
CA PRO A 195 2.64 -0.17 -11.11
C PRO A 195 3.30 0.86 -10.18
N PHE A 196 3.70 2.00 -10.72
CA PHE A 196 4.19 3.13 -9.95
C PHE A 196 3.90 4.45 -10.65
N ALA A 197 3.75 5.51 -9.87
CA ALA A 197 3.55 6.86 -10.36
C ALA A 197 4.59 7.79 -9.76
N ILE A 198 5.16 8.69 -10.56
CA ILE A 198 6.21 9.63 -10.16
C ILE A 198 5.96 11.02 -10.74
N GLY A 199 6.29 12.07 -9.99
CA GLY A 199 6.35 13.44 -10.53
C GLY A 199 7.64 13.69 -11.30
N THR A 200 7.53 14.22 -12.52
CA THR A 200 8.63 14.24 -13.51
C THR A 200 9.05 15.64 -13.95
N ASN A 201 8.28 16.68 -13.62
CA ASN A 201 8.55 18.04 -14.09
C ASN A 201 9.88 18.60 -13.54
N ALA A 202 10.58 19.37 -14.37
CA ALA A 202 11.85 20.00 -14.00
C ALA A 202 11.64 21.21 -13.06
N PHE A 203 11.53 20.98 -11.75
CA PHE A 203 11.25 22.06 -10.78
C PHE A 203 11.70 21.73 -9.35
N LEU A 204 12.49 22.62 -8.73
CA LEU A 204 12.99 22.47 -7.36
C LEU A 204 12.06 23.07 -6.29
N GLY A 205 10.92 23.65 -6.63
CA GLY A 205 10.00 24.12 -5.61
C GLY A 205 9.18 22.96 -5.05
N VAL A 206 8.85 23.04 -3.75
CA VAL A 206 7.90 22.11 -3.13
C VAL A 206 6.48 22.54 -3.51
N ALA A 207 5.96 21.96 -4.59
CA ALA A 207 4.64 22.26 -5.13
C ALA A 207 4.04 21.00 -5.80
N PRO A 208 2.73 20.98 -6.08
CA PRO A 208 2.13 20.00 -6.97
C PRO A 208 2.91 19.83 -8.27
N ALA A 209 3.12 18.58 -8.70
CA ALA A 209 3.78 18.31 -9.97
C ALA A 209 2.90 18.75 -11.15
N THR A 210 3.51 19.43 -12.11
CA THR A 210 2.87 19.80 -13.38
C THR A 210 3.05 18.74 -14.47
N GLU A 211 3.89 17.74 -14.21
CA GLU A 211 4.07 16.56 -15.07
C GLU A 211 4.26 15.32 -14.19
N CYS A 212 3.66 14.22 -14.60
CA CYS A 212 3.87 12.94 -13.94
C CYS A 212 3.80 11.79 -14.94
N GLU A 213 4.22 10.61 -14.51
CA GLU A 213 4.15 9.40 -15.32
C GLU A 213 3.69 8.22 -14.46
N ILE A 214 2.75 7.43 -14.97
CA ILE A 214 2.45 6.08 -14.46
C ILE A 214 3.23 5.09 -15.32
N ARG A 215 3.95 4.19 -14.68
CA ARG A 215 4.61 3.05 -15.33
C ARG A 215 4.23 1.74 -14.69
N VAL A 216 4.33 0.65 -15.46
CA VAL A 216 4.24 -0.71 -14.94
C VAL A 216 5.36 -1.54 -15.51
N ILE A 217 6.16 -2.12 -14.61
CA ILE A 217 7.15 -3.15 -14.94
C ILE A 217 6.72 -4.48 -14.33
N THR A 218 7.14 -5.59 -14.92
CA THR A 218 6.82 -6.92 -14.44
C THR A 218 8.08 -7.77 -14.25
N CYS A 219 8.06 -8.64 -13.24
CA CYS A 219 9.21 -9.42 -12.79
C CYS A 219 8.74 -10.84 -12.43
N PRO A 220 9.26 -11.91 -13.05
CA PRO A 220 8.96 -13.27 -12.65
C PRO A 220 9.56 -13.57 -11.27
N VAL A 221 8.78 -14.19 -10.39
CA VAL A 221 9.19 -14.44 -9.00
C VAL A 221 8.85 -15.86 -8.56
N GLY A 222 9.78 -16.46 -7.81
CA GLY A 222 9.60 -17.75 -7.18
C GLY A 222 8.82 -17.71 -5.87
N PRO A 223 8.57 -18.90 -5.27
CA PRO A 223 7.95 -19.00 -3.97
C PRO A 223 8.85 -18.39 -2.89
N TYR A 224 8.27 -17.63 -1.96
CA TYR A 224 8.99 -17.10 -0.79
C TYR A 224 9.47 -18.22 0.16
N TYR A 225 8.79 -19.36 0.15
CA TYR A 225 8.99 -20.48 1.06
C TYR A 225 9.07 -21.81 0.27
N PRO A 226 10.19 -22.07 -0.43
CA PRO A 226 10.31 -23.27 -1.28
C PRO A 226 10.24 -24.57 -0.48
N THR A 227 10.59 -24.55 0.81
CA THR A 227 10.58 -25.70 1.72
C THR A 227 9.40 -25.68 2.71
N GLY A 228 8.36 -24.89 2.44
CA GLY A 228 7.22 -24.71 3.35
C GLY A 228 7.41 -23.57 4.37
N LEU A 229 6.38 -23.30 5.17
CA LEU A 229 6.32 -22.16 6.09
C LEU A 229 7.48 -22.20 7.10
N VAL A 230 8.37 -21.21 7.05
CA VAL A 230 9.47 -21.05 8.01
C VAL A 230 9.16 -19.84 8.90
N PRO A 231 9.05 -20.02 10.23
CA PRO A 231 8.88 -18.89 11.14
C PRO A 231 10.12 -17.99 11.11
N ILE A 232 9.93 -16.71 11.39
CA ILE A 232 11.01 -15.72 11.44
C ILE A 232 11.02 -14.99 12.78
N ASP A 233 12.22 -14.65 13.24
CA ASP A 233 12.40 -13.78 14.40
C ASP A 233 12.18 -12.32 14.02
N LEU A 234 11.45 -11.61 14.88
CA LEU A 234 11.07 -10.21 14.69
C LEU A 234 11.75 -9.35 15.75
N LEU A 235 12.38 -8.25 15.31
CA LEU A 235 12.84 -7.21 16.22
C LEU A 235 11.64 -6.35 16.62
N LEU A 236 11.28 -6.36 17.91
CA LEU A 236 10.35 -5.37 18.44
C LEU A 236 11.08 -4.03 18.56
N ASP A 237 10.80 -3.11 17.63
CA ASP A 237 11.40 -1.78 17.66
C ASP A 237 10.51 -0.83 18.47
N GLU A 238 11.04 -0.41 19.62
CA GLU A 238 10.38 0.53 20.51
C GLU A 238 10.88 1.98 20.33
N ASP A 239 12.04 2.15 19.70
CA ASP A 239 12.68 3.45 19.56
C ASP A 239 12.17 4.18 18.29
N HIS A 240 11.64 3.45 17.30
CA HIS A 240 11.16 4.00 16.04
C HIS A 240 9.68 3.73 15.74
N VAL A 241 9.08 4.62 14.94
CA VAL A 241 7.70 4.50 14.46
C VAL A 241 7.68 4.46 12.92
N ARG A 242 6.93 3.51 12.36
CA ARG A 242 6.74 3.39 10.90
C ARG A 242 5.75 4.41 10.36
N ALA A 243 4.70 4.68 11.14
CA ALA A 243 3.60 5.56 10.77
C ALA A 243 2.98 6.15 12.04
N PHE A 244 2.25 7.25 11.88
CA PHE A 244 1.55 7.94 12.96
C PHE A 244 0.20 8.49 12.45
N PRO A 245 -0.80 8.71 13.33
CA PRO A 245 -2.08 9.27 12.94
C PRO A 245 -1.94 10.61 12.21
N GLY A 246 -2.65 10.77 11.09
CA GLY A 246 -2.53 11.95 10.22
C GLY A 246 -1.32 11.93 9.26
N GLY A 247 -0.42 10.95 9.39
CA GLY A 247 0.70 10.74 8.48
C GLY A 247 0.30 10.11 7.14
N THR A 248 1.18 9.27 6.60
CA THR A 248 1.02 8.63 5.29
C THR A 248 0.92 7.10 5.35
N GLY A 249 0.86 6.49 6.54
CA GLY A 249 1.00 5.04 6.73
C GLY A 249 -0.01 4.15 5.98
N GLN A 250 -1.22 4.65 5.74
CA GLN A 250 -2.27 3.99 4.96
C GLN A 250 -2.12 4.09 3.43
N TYR A 251 -1.18 4.88 2.95
CA TYR A 251 -0.90 5.07 1.53
C TYR A 251 0.37 4.32 1.14
N LYS A 252 0.46 3.84 -0.10
CA LYS A 252 1.61 3.09 -0.59
C LYS A 252 2.65 4.00 -1.25
N VAL A 253 3.10 5.00 -0.49
CA VAL A 253 4.06 6.03 -0.93
C VAL A 253 5.49 5.63 -0.62
N GLY A 254 6.44 5.96 -1.50
CA GLY A 254 7.85 5.58 -1.34
C GLY A 254 8.48 6.07 -0.03
N GLY A 255 8.07 7.26 0.43
CA GLY A 255 8.52 7.85 1.70
C GLY A 255 8.21 7.03 2.94
N ASN A 256 7.25 6.10 2.90
CA ASN A 256 6.96 5.19 4.01
C ASN A 256 7.94 4.02 4.13
N TYR A 257 8.74 3.78 3.09
CA TYR A 257 9.63 2.63 2.99
C TYR A 257 11.09 3.01 3.19
N ALA A 258 11.53 4.14 2.63
CA ALA A 258 12.95 4.54 2.70
C ALA A 258 13.49 4.65 4.15
N PRO A 259 12.78 5.25 5.12
CA PRO A 259 13.25 5.30 6.52
C PRO A 259 13.35 3.93 7.18
N THR A 260 12.59 2.93 6.72
CA THR A 260 12.56 1.59 7.32
C THR A 260 13.83 0.77 7.06
N LEU A 261 14.68 1.21 6.13
CA LEU A 261 15.92 0.52 5.78
C LEU A 261 16.92 0.51 6.95
N GLU A 262 16.98 1.59 7.74
CA GLU A 262 17.79 1.64 8.95
C GLU A 262 17.25 0.66 10.00
N HIS A 263 15.93 0.64 10.25
CA HIS A 263 15.32 -0.29 11.19
C HIS A 263 15.58 -1.75 10.78
N LEU A 264 15.50 -2.06 9.48
CA LEU A 264 15.77 -3.39 8.95
C LEU A 264 17.26 -3.76 9.04
N HIS A 265 18.18 -2.79 8.90
CA HIS A 265 19.60 -3.02 9.14
C HIS A 265 19.83 -3.40 10.61
N ARG A 266 19.30 -2.61 11.55
CA ARG A 266 19.37 -2.88 12.98
C ARG A 266 18.80 -4.25 13.36
N ALA A 267 17.68 -4.67 12.75
CA ALA A 267 17.11 -6.01 12.98
C ALA A 267 18.12 -7.14 12.73
N LYS A 268 19.01 -6.98 11.74
CA LYS A 268 20.04 -7.98 11.43
C LYS A 268 21.08 -8.10 12.54
N ASP A 269 21.40 -7.01 13.24
CA ASP A 269 22.34 -7.01 14.36
C ASP A 269 21.84 -7.88 15.53
N PHE A 270 20.52 -8.08 15.62
CA PHE A 270 19.87 -8.96 16.60
C PHE A 270 19.52 -10.35 16.04
N GLY A 271 19.95 -10.67 14.80
CA GLY A 271 19.61 -11.94 14.14
C GLY A 271 18.16 -12.02 13.62
N CYS A 272 17.37 -10.94 13.74
CA CYS A 272 15.99 -10.89 13.28
C CYS A 272 15.90 -10.67 11.76
N LYS A 273 14.84 -11.21 11.14
CA LYS A 273 14.62 -11.08 9.68
C LYS A 273 13.77 -9.88 9.30
N GLN A 274 12.93 -9.40 10.23
CA GLN A 274 11.99 -8.30 10.04
C GLN A 274 11.82 -7.50 11.34
N VAL A 275 11.16 -6.35 11.23
CA VAL A 275 10.84 -5.46 12.35
C VAL A 275 9.34 -5.54 12.63
N LEU A 276 8.97 -5.73 13.91
CA LEU A 276 7.61 -5.56 14.40
C LEU A 276 7.44 -4.13 14.90
N TYR A 277 6.63 -3.36 14.19
CA TYR A 277 6.40 -1.95 14.50
C TYR A 277 5.31 -1.78 15.55
N THR A 278 5.56 -0.87 16.48
CA THR A 278 4.56 -0.43 17.47
C THR A 278 4.22 1.04 17.33
N ILE A 279 3.02 1.39 17.77
CA ILE A 279 2.57 2.77 17.91
C ILE A 279 2.45 3.06 19.42
N PRO A 280 3.15 4.08 19.94
CA PRO A 280 3.05 4.45 21.33
C PRO A 280 1.64 4.98 21.64
N GLY A 281 1.08 4.52 22.75
CA GLY A 281 -0.15 5.07 23.31
C GLY A 281 0.05 6.47 23.90
N ALA A 282 -1.05 7.17 24.18
CA ALA A 282 -1.00 8.53 24.70
C ALA A 282 -0.21 8.64 26.02
N ASP A 283 -0.30 7.62 26.87
CA ASP A 283 0.44 7.51 28.13
C ASP A 283 1.95 7.33 27.90
N ALA A 284 2.35 6.61 26.85
CA ALA A 284 3.75 6.45 26.49
C ALA A 284 4.39 7.73 25.92
N VAL A 285 3.61 8.52 25.17
CA VAL A 285 4.07 9.80 24.61
C VAL A 285 4.29 10.85 25.71
N LEU A 286 3.41 10.90 26.71
CA LEU A 286 3.49 11.88 27.81
C LEU A 286 4.52 11.49 28.90
N GLY A 287 4.84 10.20 29.04
CA GLY A 287 5.69 9.66 30.10
C GLY A 287 7.19 9.58 29.81
N GLY A 288 7.63 9.86 28.57
CA GLY A 288 9.04 9.78 28.17
C GLY A 288 9.48 8.37 27.77
N ALA A 289 9.50 8.14 26.45
CA ALA A 289 10.18 7.13 25.61
C ALA A 289 10.17 5.62 25.98
N ARG A 290 10.15 5.18 27.25
CA ARG A 290 10.34 3.75 27.63
C ARG A 290 9.34 3.20 28.66
N GLY A 291 8.21 3.86 28.85
CA GLY A 291 7.11 3.34 29.66
C GLY A 291 5.75 3.74 29.08
N GLY A 292 4.72 2.92 29.27
CA GLY A 292 3.36 3.15 28.78
C GLY A 292 2.87 2.12 27.77
N SER A 293 1.60 2.23 27.36
CA SER A 293 0.98 1.30 26.42
C SER A 293 1.54 1.45 25.01
N ARG A 294 1.61 0.34 24.28
CA ARG A 294 2.01 0.27 22.87
C ARG A 294 1.07 -0.64 22.12
N TYR A 295 0.72 -0.26 20.90
CA TYR A 295 -0.15 -1.01 20.02
C TYR A 295 0.66 -1.61 18.89
N ILE A 296 0.48 -2.90 18.63
CA ILE A 296 1.12 -3.54 17.48
C ILE A 296 0.49 -2.99 16.19
N SER A 297 1.34 -2.67 15.21
CA SER A 297 0.91 -2.16 13.91
C SER A 297 1.20 -3.17 12.78
N GLU A 298 2.38 -3.13 12.18
CA GLU A 298 2.77 -3.95 11.04
C GLU A 298 4.09 -4.69 11.30
N CYS A 299 4.36 -5.74 10.51
CA CYS A 299 5.63 -6.44 10.49
C CYS A 299 6.33 -6.19 9.15
N GLY A 300 7.36 -5.35 9.16
CA GLY A 300 8.02 -4.91 7.93
C GLY A 300 7.03 -4.27 6.96
N ALA A 301 6.86 -4.89 5.79
CA ALA A 301 5.91 -4.47 4.76
C ALA A 301 4.62 -5.33 4.73
N MET A 302 4.31 -6.04 5.82
CA MET A 302 3.17 -6.95 5.93
C MET A 302 2.21 -6.54 7.05
N ASN A 303 0.91 -6.75 6.83
CA ASN A 303 -0.08 -6.68 7.89
C ASN A 303 0.09 -7.85 8.88
N MET A 304 -0.33 -7.65 10.12
CA MET A 304 -0.24 -8.66 11.18
C MET A 304 -1.61 -9.25 11.53
N PHE A 305 -1.61 -10.55 11.80
CA PHE A 305 -2.75 -11.30 12.35
C PHE A 305 -2.31 -12.08 13.58
N PHE A 306 -3.21 -12.21 14.55
CA PHE A 306 -3.01 -12.99 15.76
C PHE A 306 -4.18 -13.92 15.95
N LEU A 307 -3.90 -15.21 16.12
CA LEU A 307 -4.89 -16.20 16.50
C LEU A 307 -4.74 -16.47 17.99
N LEU A 308 -5.65 -15.91 18.79
CA LEU A 308 -5.53 -15.85 20.25
C LEU A 308 -6.77 -16.48 20.89
N GLU A 309 -6.64 -16.91 22.14
CA GLU A 309 -7.79 -17.19 23.00
C GLU A 309 -8.10 -15.94 23.83
N ASN A 310 -9.32 -15.44 23.73
CA ASN A 310 -9.76 -14.29 24.50
C ASN A 310 -9.91 -14.70 25.97
N GLY A 311 -8.97 -14.24 26.82
CA GLY A 311 -8.94 -14.63 28.23
C GLY A 311 -10.18 -14.25 29.05
N LYS A 312 -11.08 -13.39 28.54
CA LYS A 312 -12.35 -13.06 29.21
C LYS A 312 -13.50 -14.00 28.80
N THR A 313 -13.52 -14.44 27.55
CA THR A 313 -14.63 -15.23 27.00
C THR A 313 -14.28 -16.70 26.77
N GLY A 314 -12.99 -17.05 26.76
CA GLY A 314 -12.47 -18.36 26.36
C GLY A 314 -12.62 -18.63 24.85
N VAL A 315 -13.06 -17.64 24.06
CA VAL A 315 -13.31 -17.82 22.63
C VAL A 315 -12.04 -17.58 21.84
N ARG A 316 -11.77 -18.46 20.87
CA ARG A 316 -10.66 -18.28 19.94
C ARG A 316 -11.02 -17.22 18.90
N GLU A 317 -10.17 -16.20 18.77
CA GLU A 317 -10.39 -15.04 17.91
C GLU A 317 -9.19 -14.84 16.98
N LEU A 318 -9.47 -14.55 15.70
CA LEU A 318 -8.48 -14.04 14.76
C LEU A 318 -8.57 -12.51 14.78
N VAL A 319 -7.52 -11.84 15.28
CA VAL A 319 -7.49 -10.39 15.43
C VAL A 319 -6.38 -9.78 14.59
N THR A 320 -6.61 -8.56 14.11
CA THR A 320 -5.64 -7.75 13.35
C THR A 320 -5.83 -6.28 13.73
N PRO A 321 -4.78 -5.45 13.70
CA PRO A 321 -4.92 -4.02 13.92
C PRO A 321 -5.97 -3.36 13.00
N PRO A 322 -6.75 -2.38 13.50
CA PRO A 322 -7.76 -1.68 12.71
C PRO A 322 -7.12 -0.75 11.67
N LEU A 323 -7.88 -0.37 10.64
CA LEU A 323 -7.45 0.61 9.64
C LEU A 323 -7.72 2.03 10.15
N ASP A 324 -6.83 2.53 11.02
CA ASP A 324 -6.94 3.84 11.69
C ASP A 324 -6.12 4.96 11.01
N GLY A 325 -5.61 4.70 9.80
CA GLY A 325 -4.72 5.59 9.05
C GLY A 325 -3.23 5.30 9.20
N THR A 326 -2.84 4.45 10.17
CA THR A 326 -1.44 4.05 10.41
C THR A 326 -1.08 2.70 9.79
N ILE A 327 -2.09 1.93 9.38
CA ILE A 327 -1.97 0.60 8.76
C ILE A 327 -2.29 0.69 7.27
N LEU A 328 -1.52 0.00 6.44
CA LEU A 328 -1.82 -0.11 5.01
C LEU A 328 -2.96 -1.13 4.83
N GLY A 329 -4.04 -0.72 4.16
CA GLY A 329 -5.14 -1.63 3.78
C GLY A 329 -4.72 -2.67 2.74
N GLY A 330 -4.07 -3.76 3.18
CA GLY A 330 -3.54 -4.80 2.29
C GLY A 330 -4.63 -5.68 1.68
N GLY A 331 -4.48 -6.04 0.40
CA GLY A 331 -5.42 -6.93 -0.29
C GLY A 331 -5.47 -8.34 0.33
N THR A 332 -4.33 -8.86 0.76
CA THR A 332 -4.25 -10.13 1.51
C THR A 332 -4.95 -10.03 2.87
N ARG A 333 -4.77 -8.91 3.59
CA ARG A 333 -5.45 -8.67 4.88
C ARG A 333 -6.96 -8.69 4.71
N ASP A 334 -7.47 -7.93 3.74
CA ASP A 334 -8.90 -7.90 3.45
C ASP A 334 -9.44 -9.29 3.07
N SER A 335 -8.68 -10.04 2.27
CA SER A 335 -9.09 -11.38 1.84
C SER A 335 -9.07 -12.43 2.96
N ILE A 336 -8.24 -12.27 4.00
CA ILE A 336 -8.23 -13.15 5.17
C ILE A 336 -9.43 -12.87 6.10
N LEU A 337 -9.92 -11.63 6.10
CA LEU A 337 -11.04 -11.21 6.96
C LEU A 337 -12.42 -11.56 6.39
N GLN A 338 -12.52 -11.77 5.08
CA GLN A 338 -13.73 -12.22 4.39
C GLN A 338 -13.92 -13.74 4.54
#